data_AF-A0A2P2LV29-F1
#
_entry.id   AF-A0A2P2LV29-F1
#
_cell.length_a   1.000
_cell.length_b   1.000
_cell.length_c   1.000
_cell.angle_alpha   90.00
_cell.angle_beta   90.00
_cell.angle_gamma   90.00
#
_symmetry.space_group_name_H-M   'P 1'
#
loop_
_entity.id
_entity.type
_entity.pdbx_description
1 polymer ?
#
loop_
_entity_poly.entity_id
_entity_poly.type
_entity_poly.pdbx_seq_one_letter_code
_entity_poly.pdbx_strand_id
1 'polypeptide(L)'
;MGLSNKDIVALSGAHTLGRAHQERSSFDGPWTKEPLKFDNSYFVELLKGETEGLLKLSTDKALLDDPAFRPYVELYAKDEETFFKDYTVSHKKLSELGFTPSSVRKSIADSTILAQSAVGVVVAAAVVIFSYFYEVRKRMK
;
A
#
# COMPACT_ATOMS: atom_id res chain seq x y z
N MET A 1 8.21 15.79 -8.18
CA MET A 1 7.65 15.06 -7.02
C MET A 1 8.39 13.76 -6.69
N GLY A 2 9.21 13.19 -7.58
CA GLY A 2 9.93 11.94 -7.27
C GLY A 2 9.04 10.69 -7.24
N LEU A 3 7.85 10.78 -7.84
CA LEU A 3 6.89 9.69 -7.96
C LEU A 3 7.14 8.92 -9.26
N SER A 4 6.96 7.60 -9.21
CA SER A 4 7.13 6.70 -10.36
C SER A 4 5.91 6.67 -11.27
N ASN A 5 6.04 6.08 -12.46
CA ASN A 5 4.91 5.86 -13.39
C ASN A 5 3.75 5.10 -12.73
N LYS A 6 4.07 4.12 -11.88
CA LYS A 6 3.07 3.38 -11.10
C LYS A 6 2.33 4.29 -10.12
N ASP A 7 3.06 5.16 -9.43
CA ASP A 7 2.48 6.10 -8.47
C ASP A 7 1.54 7.09 -9.19
N ILE A 8 1.91 7.56 -10.39
CA ILE A 8 1.07 8.43 -11.22
C ILE A 8 -0.27 7.75 -11.52
N VAL A 9 -0.24 6.55 -12.12
CA VAL A 9 -1.48 5.86 -12.53
C VAL A 9 -2.33 5.48 -11.32
N ALA A 10 -1.72 5.00 -10.23
CA ALA A 10 -2.44 4.67 -9.01
C ALA A 10 -3.14 5.91 -8.44
N LEU A 11 -2.43 7.04 -8.31
CA LEU A 11 -2.99 8.28 -7.76
C LEU A 11 -4.09 8.89 -8.64
N SER A 12 -4.00 8.77 -9.97
CA SER A 12 -5.10 9.14 -10.87
C SER A 12 -6.40 8.40 -10.58
N GLY A 13 -6.32 7.18 -10.05
CA GLY A 13 -7.46 6.40 -9.56
C GLY A 13 -8.28 7.10 -8.46
N ALA A 14 -7.76 8.15 -7.81
CA ALA A 14 -8.52 8.96 -6.86
C ALA A 14 -9.77 9.60 -7.50
N HIS A 15 -9.79 9.81 -8.82
CA HIS A 15 -10.97 10.27 -9.56
C HIS A 15 -12.16 9.29 -9.53
N THR A 16 -11.99 8.07 -9.00
CA THR A 16 -13.12 7.19 -8.67
C THR A 16 -14.11 7.86 -7.70
N LEU A 17 -13.62 8.81 -6.88
CA LEU A 17 -14.41 9.66 -6.00
C LEU A 17 -14.63 11.06 -6.58
N GLY A 18 -15.85 11.57 -6.39
CA GLY A 18 -16.23 12.94 -6.67
C GLY A 18 -16.58 13.21 -8.13
N ARG A 19 -16.49 14.48 -8.50
CA ARG A 19 -16.85 14.99 -9.83
C ARG A 19 -16.12 16.31 -10.11
N ALA A 20 -16.02 16.65 -11.38
CA ALA A 20 -15.68 18.01 -11.78
C ALA A 20 -16.90 18.93 -11.68
N HIS A 21 -16.60 20.23 -11.64
CA HIS A 21 -17.56 21.31 -11.50
C HIS A 21 -17.18 22.47 -12.42
N GLN A 22 -18.09 22.90 -13.29
CA GLN A 22 -17.84 23.87 -14.34
C GLN A 22 -17.26 25.18 -13.77
N GLU A 23 -17.78 25.64 -12.64
CA GLU A 23 -17.37 26.88 -11.98
C GLU A 23 -15.99 26.81 -11.32
N ARG A 24 -15.40 25.61 -11.20
CA ARG A 24 -14.08 25.40 -10.57
C ARG A 24 -12.99 25.08 -11.58
N SER A 25 -13.27 24.18 -12.52
CA SER A 25 -12.27 23.65 -13.45
C SER A 25 -12.65 23.79 -14.92
N SER A 26 -13.82 24.36 -15.23
CA SER A 26 -14.41 24.39 -16.59
C SER A 26 -14.74 23.02 -17.18
N PHE A 27 -14.74 21.97 -16.36
CA PHE A 27 -15.24 20.62 -16.69
C PHE A 27 -16.40 20.28 -15.76
N ASP A 28 -17.33 19.43 -16.21
CA ASP A 28 -18.45 18.99 -15.39
C ASP A 28 -18.67 17.47 -15.51
N GLY A 29 -19.09 16.86 -14.40
CA GLY A 29 -19.51 15.46 -14.34
C GLY A 29 -18.58 14.55 -13.51
N PRO A 30 -19.10 13.41 -13.03
CA PRO A 30 -18.32 12.39 -12.32
C PRO A 30 -17.55 11.49 -13.29
N TRP A 31 -16.48 10.84 -12.82
CA TRP A 31 -15.77 9.83 -13.60
C TRP A 31 -16.42 8.44 -13.50
N THR A 32 -17.18 8.18 -12.45
CA THR A 32 -17.81 6.89 -12.15
C THR A 32 -19.29 7.05 -11.87
N LYS A 33 -20.05 5.95 -11.97
CA LYS A 33 -21.50 5.93 -11.69
C LYS A 33 -21.81 6.09 -10.21
N GLU A 34 -20.89 5.69 -9.33
CA GLU A 34 -21.01 5.75 -7.88
C GLU A 34 -19.90 6.66 -7.31
N PRO A 35 -19.96 7.99 -7.48
CA PRO A 35 -18.86 8.90 -7.16
C PRO A 35 -18.56 9.06 -5.66
N LEU A 36 -19.26 8.34 -4.79
CA LEU A 36 -19.01 8.33 -3.34
C LEU A 36 -18.43 6.99 -2.86
N LYS A 37 -18.11 6.09 -3.79
CA LYS A 37 -17.54 4.77 -3.52
C LYS A 37 -16.09 4.74 -3.99
N PHE A 38 -15.18 4.35 -3.11
CA PHE A 38 -13.78 4.16 -3.47
C PHE A 38 -13.57 2.71 -3.92
N ASP A 39 -13.43 2.53 -5.24
CA ASP A 39 -13.25 1.24 -5.90
C ASP A 39 -12.45 1.43 -7.21
N ASN A 40 -12.21 0.37 -7.98
CA ASN A 40 -11.45 0.45 -9.23
C ASN A 40 -12.27 0.92 -10.46
N SER A 41 -13.53 1.36 -10.28
CA SER A 41 -14.45 1.70 -11.38
C SER A 41 -13.89 2.77 -12.32
N TYR A 42 -13.05 3.69 -11.82
CA TYR A 42 -12.35 4.67 -12.65
C TYR A 42 -11.59 4.02 -13.81
N PHE A 43 -10.78 2.99 -13.54
CA PHE A 43 -10.00 2.31 -14.58
C PHE A 43 -10.88 1.49 -15.51
N VAL A 44 -11.92 0.86 -14.96
CA VAL A 44 -12.92 0.09 -15.73
C VAL A 44 -13.66 1.00 -16.72
N GLU A 45 -14.12 2.17 -16.28
CA GLU A 45 -14.80 3.14 -17.14
C GLU A 45 -13.84 3.82 -18.12
N LEU A 46 -12.57 4.03 -17.74
CA LEU A 46 -11.54 4.58 -18.62
C LEU A 46 -11.30 3.67 -19.83
N LEU A 47 -11.19 2.35 -19.62
CA LEU A 47 -11.00 1.37 -20.70
C LEU A 47 -12.21 1.21 -21.63
N LYS A 48 -13.41 1.60 -21.21
CA LYS A 48 -14.62 1.56 -22.04
C LYS A 48 -14.68 2.68 -23.09
N GLY A 49 -13.80 3.68 -23.02
CA GLY A 49 -13.89 4.87 -23.87
C GLY A 49 -15.03 5.80 -23.43
N GLU A 50 -15.52 6.68 -24.29
CA GLU A 50 -16.56 7.66 -23.90
C GLU A 50 -17.86 6.97 -23.45
N THR A 51 -18.36 7.38 -22.28
CA THR A 51 -19.63 6.89 -21.71
C THR A 51 -20.50 8.10 -21.42
N GLU A 52 -21.76 8.09 -21.89
CA GLU A 52 -22.70 9.19 -21.65
C GLU A 52 -22.84 9.48 -20.14
N GLY A 53 -22.74 10.75 -19.77
CA GLY A 53 -22.84 11.21 -18.39
C GLY A 53 -21.60 11.01 -17.52
N LEU A 54 -20.53 10.40 -18.05
CA LEU A 54 -19.24 10.27 -17.35
C LEU A 54 -18.16 11.13 -17.98
N LEU A 55 -17.35 11.75 -17.12
CA LEU A 55 -16.24 12.60 -17.50
C LEU A 55 -14.98 11.79 -17.79
N LYS A 56 -14.25 12.19 -18.84
CA LYS A 56 -12.88 11.74 -19.13
C LYS A 56 -12.05 12.92 -19.57
N LEU A 57 -11.14 13.39 -18.73
CA LEU A 57 -10.23 14.48 -19.07
C LEU A 57 -9.17 14.00 -20.07
N SER A 58 -8.52 14.95 -20.76
CA SER A 58 -7.36 14.66 -21.60
C SER A 58 -6.25 13.97 -20.82
N THR A 59 -6.07 14.31 -19.54
CA THR A 59 -5.09 13.68 -18.64
C THR A 59 -5.44 12.24 -18.28
N ASP A 60 -6.72 11.90 -18.17
CA ASP A 60 -7.14 10.51 -17.93
C ASP A 60 -6.88 9.66 -19.18
N LYS A 61 -7.20 10.20 -20.36
CA LYS A 61 -6.96 9.54 -21.66
C LYS A 61 -5.49 9.30 -21.92
N ALA A 62 -4.62 10.24 -21.52
CA ALA A 62 -3.17 10.09 -21.65
C ALA A 62 -2.63 8.84 -20.93
N LEU A 63 -3.30 8.32 -19.90
CA LEU A 63 -2.92 7.06 -19.24
C LEU A 63 -3.08 5.83 -20.13
N LEU A 64 -3.96 5.89 -21.14
CA LEU A 64 -4.18 4.83 -22.13
C LEU A 64 -3.23 4.93 -23.32
N ASP A 65 -2.83 6.15 -23.67
CA ASP A 65 -1.99 6.45 -24.82
C ASP A 65 -0.50 6.19 -24.54
N ASP A 66 -0.07 6.37 -23.29
CA ASP A 66 1.31 6.14 -22.88
C ASP A 66 1.59 4.64 -22.61
N PRO A 67 2.57 4.02 -23.30
CA PRO A 67 2.87 2.59 -23.17
C PRO A 67 3.44 2.21 -21.79
N ALA A 68 3.98 3.15 -21.02
CA ALA A 68 4.47 2.92 -19.67
C ALA A 68 3.37 3.06 -18.61
N PHE A 69 2.24 3.71 -18.93
CA PHE A 69 1.09 3.84 -18.02
C PHE A 69 0.03 2.77 -18.27
N ARG A 70 -0.26 2.47 -19.54
CA ARG A 70 -1.34 1.57 -19.94
C ARG A 70 -1.35 0.21 -19.21
N PRO A 71 -0.21 -0.48 -19.00
CA PRO A 71 -0.20 -1.75 -18.27
C PRO A 71 -0.74 -1.65 -16.85
N TYR A 72 -0.54 -0.52 -16.16
CA TYR A 72 -1.09 -0.28 -14.83
C TYR A 72 -2.59 -0.01 -14.87
N VAL A 73 -3.08 0.71 -15.89
CA VAL A 73 -4.52 0.93 -16.09
C VAL A 73 -5.24 -0.41 -16.30
N GLU A 74 -4.71 -1.25 -17.18
CA GLU A 74 -5.25 -2.58 -17.45
C GLU A 74 -5.19 -3.50 -16.22
N LEU A 75 -4.09 -3.43 -15.47
CA LEU A 75 -3.93 -4.17 -14.20
C LEU A 75 -4.98 -3.75 -13.18
N TYR A 76 -5.11 -2.45 -12.90
CA TYR A 76 -6.01 -1.94 -11.87
C TYR A 76 -7.49 -2.13 -12.24
N ALA A 77 -7.84 -2.05 -13.53
CA ALA A 77 -9.19 -2.37 -13.98
C ALA A 77 -9.55 -3.85 -13.77
N LYS A 78 -8.57 -4.76 -13.85
CA LYS A 78 -8.76 -6.20 -13.66
C LYS A 78 -8.69 -6.63 -12.19
N ASP A 79 -7.87 -5.96 -11.40
CA ASP A 79 -7.54 -6.35 -10.02
C ASP A 79 -7.59 -5.14 -9.08
N GLU A 80 -8.72 -5.01 -8.39
CA GLU A 80 -8.98 -3.95 -7.42
C GLU A 80 -8.07 -4.04 -6.18
N GLU A 81 -7.72 -5.26 -5.74
CA GLU A 81 -6.86 -5.44 -4.57
C GLU A 81 -5.45 -4.92 -4.85
N THR A 82 -4.94 -5.19 -6.06
CA THR A 82 -3.67 -4.62 -6.52
C THR A 82 -3.74 -3.10 -6.62
N PHE A 83 -4.86 -2.53 -7.12
CA PHE A 83 -5.07 -1.08 -7.11
C PHE A 83 -5.01 -0.50 -5.68
N PHE A 84 -5.75 -1.05 -4.73
CA PHE A 84 -5.77 -0.54 -3.35
C PHE A 84 -4.40 -0.60 -2.68
N LYS A 85 -3.66 -1.70 -2.89
CA LYS A 85 -2.31 -1.86 -2.37
C LYS A 85 -1.38 -0.78 -2.91
N ASP A 86 -1.37 -0.56 -4.22
CA ASP A 86 -0.49 0.43 -4.84
C ASP A 86 -0.95 1.87 -4.55
N TYR A 87 -2.27 2.12 -4.47
CA TYR A 87 -2.82 3.41 -4.07
C TYR A 87 -2.40 3.79 -2.66
N THR A 88 -2.47 2.86 -1.71
CA THR A 88 -2.08 3.09 -0.31
C THR A 88 -0.62 3.54 -0.21
N VAL A 89 0.29 2.84 -0.90
CA VAL A 89 1.72 3.18 -0.94
C VAL A 89 1.94 4.54 -1.61
N SER A 90 1.28 4.78 -2.74
CA SER A 90 1.45 6.01 -3.53
C SER A 90 0.89 7.24 -2.80
N HIS A 91 -0.28 7.11 -2.18
CA HIS A 91 -0.93 8.18 -1.42
C HIS A 91 -0.13 8.53 -0.16
N LYS A 92 0.45 7.53 0.52
CA LYS A 92 1.38 7.79 1.64
C LYS A 92 2.59 8.60 1.18
N LYS A 93 3.27 8.17 0.10
CA LYS A 93 4.41 8.92 -0.48
C LYS A 93 4.02 10.36 -0.80
N LEU A 94 2.87 10.56 -1.45
CA LEU A 94 2.34 11.88 -1.78
C LEU A 94 2.10 12.73 -0.53
N SER A 95 1.47 12.16 0.50
CA SER A 95 1.15 12.86 1.76
C SER A 95 2.39 13.25 2.57
N GLU A 96 3.49 12.53 2.41
CA GLU A 96 4.76 12.77 3.12
C GLU A 96 5.78 13.55 2.26
N LEU A 97 5.40 14.05 1.08
CA LEU A 97 6.32 14.83 0.24
C LEU A 97 6.80 16.08 0.98
N GLY A 98 8.12 16.23 1.10
CA GLY A 98 8.74 17.34 1.82
C GLY A 98 8.69 17.21 3.35
N PHE A 99 8.07 16.15 3.89
CA PHE A 99 8.10 15.86 5.32
C PHE A 99 9.36 15.07 5.67
N THR A 100 10.17 15.63 6.55
CA THR A 100 11.26 14.90 7.21
C THR A 100 10.78 14.49 8.60
N PRO A 101 10.49 13.21 8.86
CA PRO A 101 10.16 12.78 10.20
C PRO A 101 11.33 13.13 11.12
N SER A 102 11.02 13.71 12.27
CA SER A 102 12.01 13.85 13.34
C SER A 102 12.57 12.46 13.59
N SER A 103 13.89 12.31 13.47
CA SER A 103 14.57 11.05 13.72
C SER A 103 14.31 10.65 15.16
N VAL A 104 13.26 9.87 15.39
CA VAL A 104 13.03 9.17 16.65
C VAL A 104 14.29 8.34 16.82
N ARG A 105 15.12 8.67 17.81
CA ARG A 105 16.19 7.77 18.25
C ARG A 105 15.51 6.43 18.44
N LYS A 106 15.86 5.43 17.63
CA LYS A 106 15.52 4.03 17.90
C LYS A 106 15.91 3.81 19.36
N SER A 107 14.93 3.74 20.25
CA SER A 107 15.23 3.44 21.64
C SER A 107 15.86 2.06 21.62
N ILE A 108 16.89 1.89 22.43
CA ILE A 108 17.75 0.70 22.55
C ILE A 108 16.96 -0.56 23.00
N ALA A 109 15.62 -0.48 23.06
CA ALA A 109 14.71 -1.49 23.59
C ALA A 109 14.77 -2.83 22.81
N ASP A 110 14.91 -2.82 21.49
CA ASP A 110 14.90 -4.05 20.68
C ASP A 110 16.11 -4.96 20.96
N SER A 111 17.29 -4.38 21.20
CA SER A 111 18.51 -5.11 21.53
C SER A 111 18.43 -5.82 22.89
N THR A 112 17.79 -5.18 23.87
CA THR A 112 17.59 -5.76 25.21
C THR A 112 16.60 -6.92 25.22
N ILE A 113 15.53 -6.86 24.41
CA ILE A 113 14.52 -7.93 24.34
C ILE A 113 15.10 -9.20 23.67
N LEU A 114 15.90 -9.03 22.61
CA LEU A 114 16.60 -10.15 21.97
C LEU A 114 17.63 -10.81 22.91
N ALA A 115 18.39 -10.01 23.67
CA ALA A 115 19.36 -10.54 24.62
C ALA A 115 18.68 -11.30 25.79
N GLN A 116 17.60 -10.75 26.35
CA GLN A 116 16.87 -11.39 27.45
C GLN A 116 16.19 -12.71 27.02
N SER A 117 15.62 -12.77 25.82
CA SER A 117 14.99 -14.00 25.32
C SER A 117 16.02 -15.12 25.05
N ALA A 118 17.19 -14.78 24.49
CA ALA A 118 18.27 -15.74 24.29
C ALA A 118 18.79 -16.34 25.61
N VAL A 119 18.97 -15.52 26.66
CA VAL A 119 19.40 -16.00 27.98
C VAL A 119 18.37 -16.93 28.61
N GLY A 120 17.07 -16.61 28.50
CA GLY A 120 16.00 -17.46 29.03
C GLY A 120 15.99 -18.87 28.44
N VAL A 121 16.21 -18.99 27.12
CA VAL A 121 16.28 -20.29 26.43
C VAL A 121 17.48 -21.12 26.88
N VAL A 122 18.66 -20.50 27.03
CA VAL A 122 19.88 -21.19 27.46
C VAL A 122 19.74 -21.73 28.89
N VAL A 123 19.16 -20.95 29.80
CA VAL A 123 18.94 -21.39 31.20
C VAL A 123 17.96 -22.56 31.24
N ALA A 124 16.86 -22.50 30.50
CA ALA A 124 15.89 -23.60 30.46
C ALA A 124 16.52 -24.90 29.92
N ALA A 125 17.29 -24.81 28.83
CA ALA A 125 17.99 -25.96 28.26
C ALA A 125 18.99 -26.58 29.26
N ALA A 126 19.78 -25.75 29.95
CA ALA A 126 20.73 -26.22 30.95
C ALA A 126 20.03 -26.95 32.11
N VAL A 127 18.93 -26.41 32.65
CA VAL A 127 18.16 -27.04 33.73
C VAL A 127 17.61 -28.42 33.31
N VAL A 128 17.10 -28.54 32.08
CA VAL A 128 16.61 -29.82 31.55
C VAL A 128 17.75 -30.83 31.44
N ILE A 129 18.89 -30.42 30.89
CA ILE A 129 20.07 -31.28 30.72
C ILE A 129 20.60 -31.74 32.08
N PHE A 130 20.77 -30.83 33.03
CA PHE A 130 21.25 -31.20 34.38
C PHE A 130 20.26 -32.10 35.12
N SER A 131 18.95 -31.85 34.99
CA SER A 131 17.91 -32.70 35.59
C SER A 131 17.94 -34.11 35.00
N TYR A 132 18.12 -34.23 33.67
CA TYR A 132 18.27 -35.51 33.01
C TYR A 132 19.49 -36.28 33.52
N PHE A 133 20.66 -35.64 33.58
CA PHE A 133 21.89 -36.26 34.10
C PHE A 133 21.79 -36.65 35.59
N TYR A 134 21.11 -35.83 36.40
CA TYR A 134 20.85 -36.15 37.80
C TYR A 134 19.99 -37.41 37.93
N GLU A 135 18.90 -37.49 37.17
CA GLU A 135 17.98 -38.64 37.21
C GLU A 135 18.64 -39.92 36.69
N VAL A 136 19.45 -39.84 35.63
CA VAL A 136 20.24 -40.96 35.13
C VAL A 136 21.23 -41.44 36.19
N ARG A 137 21.99 -40.54 36.82
CA ARG A 137 22.96 -40.89 37.87
C ARG A 137 22.29 -41.49 39.11
N LYS A 138 21.10 -40.98 39.47
CA LYS A 138 20.29 -41.53 40.57
C LYS A 138 19.84 -42.96 40.28
N ARG A 139 19.49 -43.29 39.03
CA ARG A 139 19.10 -44.65 38.61
C ARG A 139 20.29 -45.63 38.47
N MET A 140 21.51 -45.11 38.39
CA MET A 140 22.74 -45.91 38.31
C MET A 140 23.35 -46.27 39.67
N LYS A 141 22.78 -45.77 40.78
CA LYS A 141 23.11 -46.17 42.15
C LYS A 141 22.02 -47.07 42.69
#